data_AF-A0A532CNV3-F1
#
_entry.id   AF-A0A532CNV3-F1
#
_cell.length_a   1.000
_cell.length_b   1.000
_cell.length_c   1.000
_cell.angle_alpha   90.00
_cell.angle_beta   90.00
_cell.angle_gamma   90.00
#
_symmetry.space_group_name_H-M   'P 1'
#
loop_
_entity.id
_entity.type
_entity.pdbx_description
1 polymer ?
#
loop_
_entity_poly.entity_id
_entity_poly.type
_entity_poly.pdbx_seq_one_letter_code
_entity_poly.pdbx_strand_id
1 'polypeptide(L)'
;MTVNELDLVIFQMAVESVRLLSSSFDEKAAEIATRSRGSLLFDVRVDGDLEVQRVAAIGYPGDKIGVVALDREGLVSCCCLVNGTFSPFIAPLENWTSMPLSMQAQIDVTGYARLLLAALR
;
A
#
# COMPACT_ATOMS: atom_id res chain seq x y z
N MET A 1 24.41 -8.62 -1.43
CA MET A 1 22.95 -8.40 -1.44
C MET A 1 22.27 -9.61 -0.86
N THR A 2 21.63 -9.47 0.30
CA THR A 2 20.72 -10.49 0.82
C THR A 2 19.41 -10.47 0.01
N VAL A 3 18.64 -11.55 0.00
CA VAL A 3 17.35 -11.62 -0.74
C VAL A 3 16.42 -10.46 -0.35
N ASN A 4 16.46 -9.99 0.89
CA ASN A 4 15.68 -8.83 1.33
C ASN A 4 16.15 -7.49 0.72
N GLU A 5 17.45 -7.31 0.49
CA GLU A 5 17.97 -6.07 -0.12
C GLU A 5 17.59 -5.98 -1.60
N LEU A 6 17.61 -7.10 -2.32
CA LEU A 6 17.21 -7.12 -3.72
C LEU A 6 15.71 -6.81 -3.88
N ASP A 7 14.87 -7.41 -3.04
CA ASP A 7 13.43 -7.16 -3.07
C ASP A 7 13.11 -5.69 -2.76
N LEU A 8 13.84 -5.08 -1.81
CA LEU A 8 13.72 -3.66 -1.51
C LEU A 8 14.09 -2.78 -2.71
N VAL A 9 15.19 -3.10 -3.39
CA VAL A 9 15.63 -2.35 -4.58
C VAL A 9 14.62 -2.47 -5.71
N ILE A 10 14.10 -3.67 -5.99
CA ILE A 10 13.09 -3.90 -7.03
C ILE A 10 11.81 -3.10 -6.72
N PHE A 11 11.36 -3.14 -5.47
CA PHE A 11 10.20 -2.37 -5.03
C PHE A 11 10.41 -0.86 -5.19
N GLN A 12 11.54 -0.33 -4.73
CA GLN A 12 11.88 1.09 -4.85
C GLN A 12 11.99 1.53 -6.32
N MET A 13 12.60 0.72 -7.18
CA MET A 13 12.66 1.00 -8.62
C MET A 13 11.26 1.04 -9.25
N ALA A 14 10.37 0.13 -8.85
CA ALA A 14 8.99 0.12 -9.33
C ALA A 14 8.23 1.39 -8.89
N VAL A 15 8.37 1.80 -7.62
CA VAL A 15 7.79 3.04 -7.09
C VAL A 15 8.31 4.26 -7.85
N GLU A 16 9.62 4.38 -8.04
CA GLU A 16 10.22 5.53 -8.70
C GLU A 16 9.76 5.64 -10.16
N SER A 17 9.60 4.50 -10.83
CA SER A 17 9.17 4.43 -12.22
C SER A 17 7.73 4.92 -12.47
N VAL A 18 6.91 5.05 -11.41
CA VAL A 18 5.53 5.56 -11.49
C VAL A 18 5.32 6.90 -10.78
N ARG A 19 6.29 7.35 -9.97
CA ARG A 19 6.17 8.52 -9.09
C ARG A 19 5.66 9.75 -9.84
N LEU A 20 6.27 10.05 -10.98
CA LEU A 20 6.00 11.24 -11.81
C LEU A 20 4.97 11.01 -12.92
N LEU A 21 4.40 9.80 -13.03
CA LEU A 21 3.33 9.56 -14.01
C LEU A 21 2.09 10.36 -13.62
N SER A 22 1.39 10.89 -14.62
CA SER A 22 0.12 11.62 -14.44
C SER A 22 -1.10 10.71 -14.27
N SER A 23 -0.88 9.44 -13.90
CA SER A 23 -1.93 8.44 -13.68
C SER A 23 -2.51 8.52 -12.26
N SER A 24 -3.68 7.91 -12.07
CA SER A 24 -4.32 7.77 -10.77
C SER A 24 -3.48 6.92 -9.81
N PHE A 25 -3.74 7.04 -8.50
CA PHE A 25 -2.99 6.28 -7.50
C PHE A 25 -3.23 4.78 -7.59
N ASP A 26 -4.46 4.35 -7.89
CA ASP A 26 -4.79 2.94 -8.09
C ASP A 26 -4.04 2.35 -9.29
N GLU A 27 -3.96 3.08 -10.40
CA GLU A 27 -3.13 2.70 -11.55
C GLU A 27 -1.65 2.62 -11.18
N LYS A 28 -1.13 3.60 -10.41
CA LYS A 28 0.27 3.56 -9.93
C LYS A 28 0.52 2.34 -9.05
N ALA A 29 -0.37 2.04 -8.10
CA ALA A 29 -0.24 0.90 -7.20
C ALA A 29 -0.28 -0.44 -7.96
N ALA A 30 -1.18 -0.59 -8.93
CA ALA A 30 -1.25 -1.75 -9.80
C ALA A 30 0.01 -1.93 -10.67
N GLU A 31 0.56 -0.82 -11.19
CA GLU A 31 1.79 -0.85 -11.98
C GLU A 31 3.01 -1.19 -11.11
N ILE A 32 3.09 -0.67 -9.88
CA ILE A 32 4.13 -1.06 -8.93
C ILE A 32 4.05 -2.56 -8.64
N ALA A 33 2.86 -3.09 -8.34
CA ALA A 33 2.66 -4.51 -8.09
C ALA A 33 3.16 -5.36 -9.28
N THR A 34 2.76 -4.98 -10.50
CA THR A 34 3.18 -5.65 -11.74
C THR A 34 4.70 -5.60 -11.94
N ARG A 35 5.32 -4.42 -11.83
CA ARG A 35 6.77 -4.24 -12.06
C ARG A 35 7.63 -4.91 -11.00
N SER A 36 7.13 -4.99 -9.77
CA SER A 36 7.83 -5.63 -8.65
C SER A 36 7.49 -7.10 -8.46
N ARG A 37 6.66 -7.69 -9.34
CA ARG A 37 6.19 -9.09 -9.24
C ARG A 37 5.43 -9.39 -7.94
N GLY A 38 4.70 -8.41 -7.43
CA GLY A 38 3.80 -8.54 -6.30
C GLY A 38 2.33 -8.57 -6.72
N SER A 39 1.46 -8.63 -5.72
CA SER A 39 0.00 -8.56 -5.89
C SER A 39 -0.57 -7.43 -5.05
N LEU A 40 -1.39 -6.56 -5.65
CA LEU A 40 -2.08 -5.51 -4.91
C LEU A 40 -3.05 -6.14 -3.90
N LEU A 41 -2.86 -5.86 -2.62
CA LEU A 41 -3.70 -6.36 -1.52
C LEU A 41 -4.87 -5.40 -1.24
N PHE A 42 -4.57 -4.10 -1.19
CA PHE A 42 -5.57 -3.05 -1.07
C PHE A 42 -5.07 -1.71 -1.60
N ASP A 43 -6.01 -0.81 -1.88
CA ASP A 43 -5.85 0.64 -2.01
C ASP A 43 -7.02 1.28 -1.28
N VAL A 44 -6.73 2.03 -0.21
CA VAL A 44 -7.75 2.67 0.62
C VAL A 44 -7.47 4.15 0.81
N ARG A 45 -8.54 4.93 0.96
CA ARG A 45 -8.44 6.33 1.40
C ARG A 45 -8.11 6.40 2.89
N VAL A 46 -7.40 7.45 3.25
CA VAL A 46 -7.04 7.76 4.62
C VAL A 46 -7.68 9.08 4.99
N ASP A 47 -8.76 9.02 5.76
CA ASP A 47 -9.42 10.21 6.28
C ASP A 47 -8.78 10.66 7.58
N GLY A 48 -8.55 11.97 7.74
CA GLY A 48 -8.07 12.58 8.98
C GLY A 48 -6.55 12.52 9.23
N ASP A 49 -5.74 11.96 8.32
CA ASP A 49 -4.28 12.06 8.39
C ASP A 49 -3.79 13.36 7.72
N LEU A 50 -2.84 14.05 8.32
CA LEU A 50 -2.37 15.36 7.84
C LEU A 50 -1.47 15.27 6.60
N GLU A 51 -0.82 14.13 6.39
CA GLU A 51 0.22 13.97 5.36
C GLU A 51 -0.25 13.02 4.26
N VAL A 52 -0.98 11.96 4.63
CA VAL A 52 -1.38 10.89 3.72
C VAL A 52 -2.86 10.97 3.38
N GLN A 53 -3.21 10.82 2.11
CA GLN A 53 -4.62 10.73 1.66
C GLN A 53 -5.01 9.34 1.16
N ARG A 54 -4.05 8.53 0.69
CA ARG A 54 -4.29 7.14 0.27
C ARG A 54 -3.10 6.27 0.62
N VAL A 55 -3.37 5.00 0.88
CA VAL A 55 -2.34 3.99 1.13
C VAL A 55 -2.70 2.71 0.39
N ALA A 56 -1.69 2.08 -0.19
CA ALA A 56 -1.81 0.80 -0.87
C ALA A 56 -0.78 -0.19 -0.32
N ALA A 57 -1.13 -1.48 -0.32
CA ALA A 57 -0.24 -2.56 0.06
C ALA A 57 -0.08 -3.57 -1.07
N ILE A 58 1.13 -4.08 -1.24
CA ILE A 58 1.54 -5.02 -2.29
C ILE A 58 2.17 -6.23 -1.61
N GLY A 59 1.54 -7.39 -1.75
CA GLY A 59 2.04 -8.64 -1.21
C GLY A 59 3.12 -9.25 -2.09
N TYR A 60 4.13 -9.83 -1.44
CA TYR A 60 5.20 -10.60 -2.07
C TYR A 60 5.36 -11.96 -1.36
N PRO A 61 6.04 -12.94 -1.98
CA PRO A 61 6.37 -14.20 -1.31
C PRO A 61 7.16 -13.99 0.00
N GLY A 62 6.91 -14.85 0.99
CA GLY A 62 7.63 -14.85 2.27
C GLY A 62 7.19 -13.74 3.23
N ASP A 63 5.89 -13.44 3.29
CA ASP A 63 5.25 -12.47 4.19
C ASP A 63 5.80 -11.03 4.08
N LYS A 64 6.39 -10.68 2.94
CA LYS A 64 6.87 -9.33 2.65
C LYS A 64 5.76 -8.52 2.02
N ILE A 65 5.61 -7.29 2.48
CA ILE A 65 4.55 -6.40 2.01
C ILE A 65 5.15 -5.03 1.72
N GLY A 66 5.00 -4.55 0.49
CA GLY A 66 5.33 -3.18 0.10
C GLY A 66 4.16 -2.26 0.43
N VAL A 67 4.41 -1.22 1.21
CA VAL A 67 3.43 -0.17 1.49
C VAL A 67 3.81 1.08 0.71
N VAL A 68 2.84 1.69 0.06
CA VAL A 68 2.99 2.92 -0.71
C VAL A 68 1.94 3.92 -0.23
N ALA A 69 2.36 5.14 0.08
CA ALA A 69 1.49 6.22 0.52
C ALA A 69 1.46 7.36 -0.50
N LEU A 70 0.27 7.92 -0.71
CA LEU A 70 0.05 9.14 -1.48
C LEU A 70 -0.10 10.32 -0.52
N ASP A 71 0.71 11.36 -0.69
CA ASP A 71 0.54 12.59 0.05
C ASP A 71 -0.67 13.41 -0.41
N ARG A 72 -0.98 14.47 0.32
CA ARG A 72 -2.07 15.41 0.02
C ARG A 72 -1.87 16.17 -1.29
N GLU A 73 -0.65 16.29 -1.77
CA GLU A 73 -0.27 16.90 -3.06
C GLU A 73 -0.48 15.96 -4.25
N GLY A 74 -0.81 14.68 -4.00
CA GLY A 74 -1.06 13.69 -5.05
C GLY A 74 0.21 13.04 -5.60
N LEU A 75 1.30 13.10 -4.83
CA LEU A 75 2.56 12.42 -5.11
C LEU A 75 2.72 11.20 -4.22
N VAL A 76 3.41 10.17 -4.73
CA VAL A 76 3.82 9.06 -3.88
C VAL A 76 4.89 9.58 -2.94
N SER A 77 4.59 9.70 -1.65
CA SER A 77 5.45 10.39 -0.68
C SER A 77 6.32 9.44 0.12
N CYS A 78 5.79 8.26 0.45
CA CYS A 78 6.50 7.25 1.24
C CYS A 78 6.30 5.86 0.65
N CYS A 79 7.35 5.05 0.70
CA CYS A 79 7.28 3.63 0.41
C CYS A 79 8.24 2.84 1.30
N CYS A 80 7.80 1.69 1.80
CA CYS A 80 8.63 0.80 2.62
C CYS A 80 8.23 -0.66 2.42
N LEU A 81 9.17 -1.58 2.68
CA LEU A 81 8.85 -2.99 2.86
C LEU A 81 8.66 -3.29 4.34
N VAL A 82 7.53 -3.91 4.67
CA VAL A 82 7.23 -4.48 5.98
C VAL A 82 7.12 -6.00 5.89
N ASN A 83 7.06 -6.66 7.05
CA ASN A 83 6.89 -8.11 7.13
C ASN A 83 5.55 -8.47 7.79
N GLY A 84 5.33 -9.77 8.04
CA GLY A 84 4.10 -10.29 8.64
C GLY A 84 3.72 -9.71 10.02
N THR A 85 4.59 -8.96 10.73
CA THR A 85 4.21 -8.30 11.98
C THR A 85 3.13 -7.23 11.77
N PHE A 86 2.99 -6.69 10.56
CA PHE A 86 1.96 -5.71 10.20
C PHE A 86 0.63 -6.36 9.76
N SER A 87 0.56 -7.69 9.71
CA SER A 87 -0.65 -8.44 9.33
C SER A 87 -1.92 -8.01 10.09
N PRO A 88 -1.89 -7.73 11.42
CA PRO A 88 -3.07 -7.26 12.14
C PRO A 88 -3.66 -5.94 11.63
N PHE A 89 -2.85 -5.10 10.96
CA PHE A 89 -3.29 -3.83 10.37
C PHE A 89 -3.68 -3.98 8.90
N ILE A 90 -3.06 -4.92 8.19
CA ILE A 90 -3.20 -5.13 6.74
C ILE A 90 -4.36 -6.06 6.42
N ALA A 91 -4.49 -7.19 7.12
CA ALA A 91 -5.50 -8.20 6.83
C ALA A 91 -6.94 -7.66 6.87
N PRO A 92 -7.33 -6.76 7.80
CA PRO A 92 -8.65 -6.14 7.76
C PRO A 92 -8.90 -5.30 6.50
N LEU A 93 -7.87 -4.57 6.02
CA LEU A 93 -7.95 -3.73 4.81
C LEU A 93 -8.02 -4.57 3.53
N GLU A 94 -7.21 -5.63 3.46
CA GLU A 94 -7.24 -6.61 2.38
C GLU A 94 -8.60 -7.34 2.31
N ASN A 95 -9.06 -7.86 3.45
CA ASN A 95 -10.35 -8.53 3.55
C ASN A 95 -11.48 -7.62 3.08
N TRP A 96 -11.51 -6.36 3.55
CA TRP A 96 -12.50 -5.38 3.10
C TRP A 96 -12.43 -5.11 1.59
N THR A 97 -11.23 -4.95 1.03
CA THR A 97 -11.06 -4.71 -0.42
C THR A 97 -11.58 -5.88 -1.26
N SER A 98 -11.50 -7.11 -0.74
CA SER A 98 -12.03 -8.30 -1.41
C SER A 98 -13.56 -8.46 -1.33
N MET A 99 -14.24 -7.69 -0.49
CA MET A 99 -15.70 -7.78 -0.32
C MET A 99 -16.44 -7.13 -1.49
N PRO A 100 -17.69 -7.57 -1.78
CA PRO A 100 -18.58 -6.84 -2.67
C PRO A 100 -18.78 -5.38 -2.22
N LEU A 101 -18.94 -4.46 -3.18
CA LEU A 101 -19.10 -3.03 -2.91
C LEU A 101 -20.23 -2.71 -1.92
N SER A 102 -21.32 -3.50 -1.92
CA SER A 102 -22.42 -3.34 -0.99
C SER A 102 -22.04 -3.61 0.46
N MET A 103 -21.08 -4.51 0.71
CA MET A 103 -20.50 -4.75 2.04
C MET A 103 -19.45 -3.70 2.38
N GLN A 104 -18.60 -3.32 1.42
CA GLN A 104 -17.60 -2.27 1.64
C GLN A 104 -18.21 -0.97 2.13
N ALA A 105 -19.37 -0.58 1.58
CA ALA A 105 -20.10 0.62 1.98
C ALA A 105 -20.68 0.57 3.40
N GLN A 106 -20.81 -0.63 4.00
CA GLN A 106 -21.38 -0.82 5.34
C GLN A 106 -20.32 -0.98 6.43
N ILE A 107 -19.08 -1.25 6.05
CA ILE A 107 -17.98 -1.56 6.98
C ILE A 107 -16.97 -0.42 6.93
N ASP A 108 -16.81 0.28 8.04
CA ASP A 108 -15.78 1.30 8.19
C ASP A 108 -14.41 0.66 8.48
N VAL A 109 -13.45 0.89 7.59
CA VAL A 109 -12.06 0.44 7.72
C VAL A 109 -11.06 1.57 7.97
N THR A 110 -11.55 2.80 8.11
CA THR A 110 -10.72 3.99 8.31
C THR A 110 -9.83 3.86 9.54
N GLY A 111 -10.34 3.22 10.60
CA GLY A 111 -9.57 2.93 11.81
C GLY A 111 -8.33 2.08 11.55
N TYR A 112 -8.44 1.05 10.71
CA TYR A 112 -7.32 0.18 10.35
C TYR A 112 -6.29 0.90 9.48
N ALA A 113 -6.73 1.73 8.53
CA ALA A 113 -5.83 2.54 7.72
C ALA A 113 -5.01 3.52 8.57
N ARG A 114 -5.64 4.15 9.56
CA ARG A 114 -4.95 5.03 10.53
C ARG A 114 -3.97 4.26 11.41
N LEU A 115 -4.36 3.08 11.90
CA LEU A 115 -3.48 2.23 12.72
C LEU A 115 -2.26 1.77 11.93
N LEU A 116 -2.43 1.39 10.66
CA LEU A 116 -1.32 1.05 9.78
C LEU A 116 -0.33 2.22 9.66
N LEU A 117 -0.82 3.43 9.33
CA LEU A 117 0.05 4.60 9.21
C LEU A 117 0.72 4.97 10.53
N ALA A 118 0.01 4.87 11.65
CA ALA A 118 0.58 5.10 12.97
C ALA A 118 1.69 4.08 13.30
N ALA A 119 1.55 2.82 12.88
CA ALA A 119 2.56 1.79 13.09
C ALA A 119 3.79 1.91 12.15
N LEU A 120 3.66 2.65 11.05
CA LEU A 120 4.74 2.91 10.09
C LEU A 120 5.60 4.14 10.44
N ARG A 121 5.15 4.96 11.38
CA ARG A 121 5.84 6.14 11.92
C ARG A 121 6.63 5.76 13.18
#